data_AF-A0AAV1KXN6-F1
#
_entry.id   AF-A0AAV1KXN6-F1
#
_cell.length_a   1.000
_cell.length_b   1.000
_cell.length_c   1.000
_cell.angle_alpha   90.00
_cell.angle_beta   90.00
_cell.angle_gamma   90.00
#
_symmetry.space_group_name_H-M   'P 1'
#
loop_
_entity.id
_entity.type
_entity.pdbx_description
1 polymer ?
#
loop_
_entity_poly.entity_id
_entity_poly.type
_entity_poly.pdbx_seq_one_letter_code
_entity_poly.pdbx_strand_id
1 'polypeptide(L)'
;MEVVQELFPGKVISKRGNIEWSPRTPDLSPPDFFLWGFLKNYVYSNKPRTITALKANIRAEMAAISTATCRRVFENLKSRLEECLRRDGEHLDDVIFKK
;
A
#
# COMPACT_ATOMS: atom_id res chain seq x y z
N MET A 1 -15.19 -3.65 -14.61
CA MET A 1 -13.71 -3.77 -14.60
C MET A 1 -13.11 -3.55 -15.98
N GLU A 2 -13.82 -3.83 -17.09
CA GLU A 2 -13.36 -3.55 -18.46
C GLU A 2 -12.79 -2.14 -18.63
N VAL A 3 -13.55 -1.09 -18.31
CA VAL A 3 -13.08 0.31 -18.45
C VAL A 3 -11.76 0.58 -17.72
N VAL A 4 -11.57 0.02 -16.52
CA VAL A 4 -10.33 0.22 -15.74
C VAL A 4 -9.17 -0.58 -16.35
N GLN A 5 -9.45 -1.78 -16.86
CA GLN A 5 -8.45 -2.59 -17.56
C GLN A 5 -8.02 -1.96 -18.89
N GLU A 6 -8.94 -1.33 -19.61
CA GLU A 6 -8.65 -0.56 -20.84
C GLU A 6 -7.77 0.66 -20.56
N LEU A 7 -8.05 1.39 -19.48
CA LEU A 7 -7.26 2.56 -19.09
C LEU A 7 -5.88 2.19 -18.53
N PHE A 8 -5.75 1.01 -17.93
CA PHE A 8 -4.54 0.56 -17.24
C PHE A 8 -4.15 -0.88 -17.64
N PRO A 9 -3.83 -1.13 -18.92
CA PRO A 9 -3.57 -2.47 -19.42
C PRO A 9 -2.37 -3.10 -18.72
N GLY A 10 -2.57 -4.31 -18.19
CA GLY A 10 -1.54 -5.06 -17.46
C GLY A 10 -1.19 -4.49 -16.07
N LYS A 11 -1.91 -3.47 -15.59
CA LYS A 11 -1.63 -2.80 -14.30
C LYS A 11 -2.77 -2.94 -13.28
N VAL A 12 -3.83 -3.68 -13.62
CA VAL A 12 -4.98 -3.90 -12.74
C VAL A 12 -4.82 -5.21 -11.98
N ILE A 13 -4.68 -5.10 -10.67
CA ILE A 13 -4.68 -6.21 -9.72
C ILE A 13 -6.07 -6.26 -9.08
N SER A 14 -6.83 -7.34 -9.29
CA SER A 14 -8.18 -7.46 -8.74
C SER A 14 -8.73 -8.88 -8.81
N LYS A 15 -9.80 -9.13 -8.05
CA LYS A 15 -10.57 -10.37 -8.19
C LYS A 15 -11.15 -10.46 -9.61
N ARG A 16 -10.82 -11.51 -10.35
CA ARG A 16 -11.17 -11.72 -11.77
C ARG A 16 -10.56 -10.67 -12.73
N GLY A 17 -9.43 -10.07 -12.36
CA GLY A 17 -8.64 -9.21 -13.25
C GLY A 17 -7.54 -9.99 -13.98
N ASN A 18 -6.80 -9.30 -14.86
CA ASN A 18 -5.65 -9.86 -15.57
C ASN A 18 -4.56 -10.37 -14.61
N ILE A 19 -4.41 -9.69 -13.47
CA ILE A 19 -3.63 -10.17 -12.32
C ILE A 19 -4.63 -10.50 -11.23
N GLU A 20 -4.85 -11.80 -11.01
CA GLU A 20 -5.78 -12.28 -9.99
C GLU A 20 -5.23 -11.99 -8.59
N TRP A 21 -6.10 -11.52 -7.71
CA TRP A 21 -5.76 -11.20 -6.33
C TRP A 21 -6.89 -11.60 -5.39
N SER A 22 -6.51 -12.21 -4.27
CA SER A 22 -7.48 -12.68 -3.28
C SER A 22 -8.22 -11.49 -2.64
N PRO A 23 -9.55 -11.58 -2.46
CA PRO A 23 -10.31 -10.52 -1.80
C PRO A 23 -9.90 -10.36 -0.33
N ARG A 24 -10.04 -9.12 0.20
CA ARG A 24 -9.82 -8.80 1.63
C ARG A 24 -8.40 -9.10 2.13
N THR A 25 -7.39 -8.69 1.36
CA THR A 25 -5.97 -8.85 1.71
C THR A 25 -5.26 -7.49 1.89
N PRO A 26 -5.74 -6.63 2.82
CA PRO A 26 -5.08 -5.33 3.07
C PRO A 26 -3.62 -5.52 3.52
N ASP A 27 -3.32 -6.62 4.21
CA ASP A 27 -1.98 -6.95 4.69
C ASP A 27 -0.98 -7.18 3.55
N LEU A 28 -1.46 -7.44 2.33
CA LEU A 28 -0.63 -7.66 1.14
C LEU A 28 -0.65 -6.46 0.18
N SER A 29 -1.27 -5.35 0.58
CA SER A 29 -1.35 -4.13 -0.21
C SER A 29 -0.42 -3.06 0.40
N PRO A 30 0.70 -2.70 -0.26
CA PRO A 30 1.62 -1.68 0.23
C PRO A 30 0.99 -0.34 0.60
N PRO A 31 -0.03 0.16 -0.13
CA PRO A 31 -0.77 1.32 0.33
C PRO A 31 -1.43 1.15 1.70
N ASP A 32 -2.04 -0.01 1.94
CA ASP A 32 -2.86 -0.27 3.13
C ASP A 32 -2.02 -0.58 4.36
N PHE A 33 -1.05 -1.49 4.28
CA PHE A 33 -0.22 -1.85 5.44
C PHE A 33 0.87 -0.81 5.77
N PHE A 34 1.16 0.12 4.86
CA PHE A 34 2.24 1.10 5.05
C PHE A 34 1.83 2.53 4.70
N LEU A 35 1.49 2.82 3.44
CA LEU A 35 1.45 4.21 2.93
C LEU A 35 0.46 5.10 3.69
N TRP A 36 -0.76 4.63 3.90
CA TRP A 36 -1.79 5.47 4.53
C TRP A 36 -1.49 5.77 5.99
N GLY A 37 -1.00 4.78 6.74
CA GLY A 37 -0.54 4.97 8.11
C GLY A 37 0.66 5.92 8.19
N PHE A 38 1.63 5.73 7.29
CA PHE A 38 2.81 6.58 7.17
C PHE A 38 2.42 8.04 6.89
N LEU A 39 1.68 8.28 5.80
CA LEU A 39 1.29 9.63 5.38
C LEU A 39 0.47 10.36 6.43
N LYS A 40 -0.44 9.67 7.13
CA LYS A 40 -1.28 10.29 8.16
C LYS A 40 -0.46 11.01 9.24
N ASN A 41 0.69 10.46 9.63
CA ASN A 41 1.54 11.07 10.65
C ASN A 41 2.18 12.39 10.20
N TYR A 42 2.54 12.49 8.92
CA TYR A 42 3.24 13.67 8.40
C TYR A 42 2.29 14.72 7.81
N VAL A 43 1.27 14.28 7.07
CA VAL A 43 0.29 15.16 6.40
C VAL A 43 -0.47 16.03 7.40
N TYR A 44 -0.71 15.53 8.63
CA TYR A 44 -1.42 16.26 9.67
C TYR A 44 -0.51 16.93 10.72
N SER A 45 0.81 16.84 10.57
CA SER A 45 1.78 17.36 11.55
C SER A 45 1.59 18.85 11.85
N ASN A 46 1.30 19.66 10.82
CA ASN A 46 1.06 21.10 10.93
C ASN A 46 -0.42 21.47 11.15
N LYS A 47 -1.31 20.50 11.38
CA LYS A 47 -2.76 20.68 11.63
C LYS A 47 -3.43 21.56 10.56
N PRO A 48 -3.45 21.14 9.28
CA PRO A 48 -3.98 21.95 8.19
C PRO A 48 -5.49 22.21 8.38
N ARG A 49 -5.92 23.46 8.18
CA ARG A 49 -7.32 23.88 8.33
C ARG A 49 -8.09 24.04 7.02
N THR A 50 -7.41 23.89 5.89
CA THR A 50 -8.01 24.04 4.56
C THR A 50 -7.68 22.84 3.68
N ILE A 51 -8.58 22.53 2.73
CA ILE A 51 -8.36 21.47 1.74
C ILE A 51 -7.11 21.77 0.90
N THR A 52 -6.84 23.04 0.59
CA THR A 52 -5.65 23.45 -0.16
C THR A 52 -4.36 23.12 0.59
N ALA A 53 -4.29 23.45 1.88
CA ALA A 53 -3.13 23.11 2.72
C ALA A 53 -2.96 21.60 2.85
N LEU A 54 -4.06 20.86 3.08
CA LEU A 54 -4.02 19.39 3.16
C LEU A 54 -3.50 18.77 1.85
N LYS A 55 -4.01 19.23 0.69
CA LYS A 55 -3.54 18.78 -0.63
C LYS A 55 -2.08 19.13 -0.90
N ALA A 56 -1.59 20.26 -0.38
CA ALA A 56 -0.18 20.64 -0.49
C ALA A 56 0.70 19.69 0.34
N ASN A 57 0.31 19.43 1.59
CA ASN A 57 1.01 18.47 2.46
C ASN A 57 1.06 17.08 1.83
N ILE A 58 -0.06 16.53 1.33
CA ILE A 58 -0.08 15.21 0.68
C ILE A 58 0.93 15.14 -0.47
N ARG A 59 0.98 16.15 -1.34
CA ARG A 59 1.93 16.17 -2.46
C ARG A 59 3.38 16.24 -2.00
N ALA A 60 3.66 17.09 -1.01
CA ALA A 60 5.00 17.22 -0.44
C ALA A 60 5.47 15.91 0.21
N GLU A 61 4.64 15.31 1.07
CA GLU A 61 4.98 14.07 1.75
C GLU A 61 5.11 12.89 0.78
N MET A 62 4.24 12.79 -0.24
CA MET A 62 4.39 11.77 -1.29
C MET A 62 5.70 11.94 -2.08
N ALA A 63 6.07 13.17 -2.44
CA ALA A 63 7.32 13.45 -3.16
C ALA A 63 8.57 13.18 -2.29
N ALA A 64 8.44 13.28 -0.97
CA ALA A 64 9.52 12.99 -0.02
C ALA A 64 9.77 11.49 0.18
N ILE A 65 8.86 10.60 -0.25
CA ILE A 65 9.07 9.15 -0.14
C ILE A 65 10.21 8.73 -1.05
N SER A 66 11.33 8.33 -0.45
CA SER A 66 12.51 7.89 -1.18
C SER A 66 12.31 6.53 -1.85
N THR A 67 13.00 6.33 -2.97
CA THR A 67 13.05 5.04 -3.67
C THR A 67 13.56 3.90 -2.77
N ALA A 68 14.47 4.20 -1.85
CA ALA A 68 14.95 3.24 -0.85
C ALA A 68 13.84 2.82 0.14
N THR A 69 12.92 3.72 0.47
CA THR A 69 11.74 3.38 1.29
C THR A 69 10.79 2.50 0.51
N CYS A 70 10.48 2.83 -0.74
CA CYS A 70 9.68 1.97 -1.61
C CYS A 70 10.28 0.56 -1.73
N ARG A 71 11.59 0.45 -1.95
CA ARG A 71 12.28 -0.86 -2.03
C ARG A 71 12.06 -1.69 -0.77
N ARG A 72 12.27 -1.11 0.41
CA ARG A 72 12.05 -1.79 1.70
C ARG A 72 10.60 -2.25 1.89
N VAL A 73 9.63 -1.46 1.43
CA VAL A 73 8.22 -1.83 1.48
C VAL A 73 7.91 -3.02 0.57
N PHE A 74 8.47 -3.06 -0.64
CA PHE A 74 8.30 -4.21 -1.54
C PHE A 74 9.06 -5.46 -1.07
N GLU A 75 10.23 -5.30 -0.44
CA GLU A 75 10.91 -6.40 0.27
C GLU A 75 10.06 -6.94 1.43
N ASN A 76 9.40 -6.05 2.18
CA ASN A 76 8.46 -6.46 3.22
C ASN A 76 7.26 -7.20 2.62
N LEU A 77 6.67 -6.72 1.52
CA LEU A 77 5.59 -7.42 0.81
C LEU A 77 5.99 -8.87 0.46
N LYS A 78 7.22 -9.09 -0.02
CA LYS A 78 7.72 -10.45 -0.27
C LYS A 78 7.68 -11.31 0.99
N SER A 79 8.19 -10.80 2.11
CA SER A 79 8.12 -11.51 3.39
C SER A 79 6.69 -11.73 3.89
N ARG A 80 5.77 -10.78 3.65
CA ARG A 80 4.34 -10.95 3.97
C ARG A 80 3.69 -12.05 3.14
N LEU A 81 4.00 -12.13 1.84
CA LEU A 81 3.54 -13.21 0.98
C LEU A 81 4.03 -14.57 1.45
N GLU A 82 5.30 -14.67 1.83
CA GLU A 82 5.89 -15.90 2.38
C GLU A 82 5.24 -16.31 3.72
N GLU A 83 4.93 -15.36 4.60
CA GLU A 83 4.17 -15.65 5.83
C GLU A 83 2.73 -16.06 5.54
N CYS A 84 2.05 -15.40 4.60
CA CYS A 84 0.69 -15.74 4.18
C CYS A 84 0.62 -17.20 3.71
N LEU A 85 1.58 -17.63 2.90
CA LEU A 85 1.69 -19.03 2.47
C LEU A 85 1.96 -19.98 3.64
N ARG A 86 2.81 -19.59 4.60
CA ARG A 86 3.07 -20.40 5.80
C ARG A 86 1.85 -20.55 6.71
N ARG A 87 0.95 -19.57 6.71
CA ARG A 87 -0.31 -19.60 7.48
C ARG A 87 -1.52 -20.03 6.64
N ASP A 88 -1.31 -20.67 5.49
CA ASP A 88 -2.38 -21.15 4.59
C ASP A 88 -3.43 -20.07 4.23
N GLY A 89 -2.99 -18.83 4.06
CA GLY A 89 -3.85 -17.71 3.68
C GLY A 89 -4.57 -17.00 4.82
N GLU A 90 -4.26 -17.33 6.09
CA GLU A 90 -4.80 -16.60 7.24
C GLU A 90 -4.31 -15.14 7.32
N HIS A 91 -5.03 -14.35 8.11
CA HIS A 91 -4.73 -12.93 8.34
C HIS A 91 -3.33 -12.76 8.95
N LEU A 92 -2.63 -11.73 8.48
CA LEU A 92 -1.30 -11.39 8.96
C LEU A 92 -1.38 -10.25 9.98
N ASP A 93 -0.44 -10.25 10.91
CA ASP A 93 -0.29 -9.15 11.85
C ASP A 93 0.23 -7.88 11.14
N ASP A 94 -0.10 -6.71 11.70
CA ASP A 94 0.38 -5.42 11.21
C ASP A 94 1.92 -5.35 11.19
N VAL A 95 2.59 -6.08 12.09
CA VAL A 95 4.04 -6.18 12.17
C VAL A 95 4.47 -7.64 12.05
N ILE A 96 5.20 -7.97 10.98
CA ILE A 96 5.82 -9.28 10.83
C ILE A 96 7.25 -9.20 11.35
N PHE A 97 7.50 -9.84 12.50
CA PHE A 97 8.84 -10.00 13.03
C PHE A 97 9.61 -11.02 12.18
N LYS A 98 10.78 -10.64 11.67
CA LYS A 98 11.73 -11.62 11.14
C LYS A 98 12.34 -12.35 12.33
N LYS A 99 12.23 -13.68 12.35
CA LYS A 99 13.05 -14.54 13.23
C LYS A 99 14.48 -14.59 12.73
#